data_AF-A0A8T6TYK0-F1
#
_entry.id   AF-A0A8T6TYK0-F1
#
_cell.length_a   1.000
_cell.length_b   1.000
_cell.length_c   1.000
_cell.angle_alpha   90.00
_cell.angle_beta   90.00
_cell.angle_gamma   90.00
#
_symmetry.space_group_name_H-M   'P 1'
#
loop_
_entity.id
_entity.type
_entity.pdbx_description
1 polymer ?
#
loop_
_entity_poly.entity_id
_entity_poly.type
_entity_poly.pdbx_seq_one_letter_code
_entity_poly.pdbx_strand_id
1 'polypeptide(L)' 'MTADEDLLWAAVEGDESFRLELRRVLREELGMTARDFAKEAGLGESTVYKMLSGDRHPNLDTLRRIVRAVQD' A
#
# COMPACT_ATOMS: atom_id res chain seq x y z
N MET A 1 -2.78 -15.73 5.46
CA MET A 1 -3.02 -14.83 4.33
C MET A 1 -1.70 -14.15 4.04
N THR A 2 -1.46 -13.83 2.77
CA THR A 2 -0.24 -13.16 2.30
C THR A 2 -0.42 -11.64 2.38
N ALA A 3 0.67 -10.87 2.40
CA ALA A 3 0.60 -9.42 2.58
C ALA A 3 -0.21 -8.73 1.47
N ASP A 4 -0.18 -9.28 0.25
CA ASP A 4 -0.99 -8.82 -0.87
C ASP A 4 -2.48 -9.16 -0.73
N GLU A 5 -2.82 -10.35 -0.24
CA GLU A 5 -4.22 -10.70 0.08
C GLU A 5 -4.78 -9.79 1.16
N ASP A 6 -4.00 -9.52 2.21
CA ASP A 6 -4.40 -8.63 3.30
C ASP A 6 -4.67 -7.21 2.79
N LEU A 7 -3.79 -6.68 1.93
CA LEU A 7 -3.97 -5.38 1.30
C LEU A 7 -5.19 -5.31 0.38
N LEU A 8 -5.48 -6.38 -0.36
CA LEU A 8 -6.67 -6.47 -1.21
C LEU A 8 -7.94 -6.41 -0.37
N TRP A 9 -8.02 -7.18 0.72
CA TRP A 9 -9.17 -7.17 1.61
C TRP A 9 -9.33 -5.83 2.32
N ALA A 10 -8.24 -5.26 2.82
CA ALA A 10 -8.25 -3.96 3.47
C ALA A 10 -8.72 -2.84 2.52
N ALA A 11 -8.37 -2.91 1.23
CA ALA A 11 -8.88 -1.99 0.21
C ALA A 11 -10.40 -2.13 -0.01
N VAL A 12 -10.94 -3.36 0.05
CA VAL A 12 -12.39 -3.60 -0.06
C VAL A 12 -13.14 -3.10 1.18
N GLU A 13 -12.55 -3.24 2.36
CA GLU A 13 -13.15 -2.78 3.62
C GLU A 13 -13.23 -1.25 3.71
N GLY A 14 -12.20 -0.54 3.25
CA GLY A 14 -12.22 0.91 3.11
C GLY A 14 -10.88 1.60 3.37
N ASP A 15 -10.89 2.93 3.23
CA ASP A 15 -9.69 3.79 3.26
C ASP A 15 -8.87 3.66 4.54
N GLU A 16 -9.55 3.54 5.69
CA GLU A 16 -8.88 3.39 6.98
C GLU A 16 -8.21 2.02 7.12
N SER A 17 -8.93 0.94 6.81
CA SER A 17 -8.37 -0.42 6.80
C SER A 17 -7.15 -0.48 5.88
N PHE A 18 -7.28 -0.01 4.64
CA PHE A 18 -6.19 -0.01 3.67
C PHE A 18 -4.96 0.77 4.16
N ARG A 19 -5.17 1.96 4.74
CA ARG A 19 -4.07 2.79 5.26
C ARG A 19 -3.33 2.09 6.40
N LEU A 20 -4.06 1.47 7.33
CA LEU A 20 -3.46 0.77 8.47
C LEU A 20 -2.67 -0.44 7.99
N GLU A 21 -3.24 -1.21 7.08
CA GLU A 21 -2.60 -2.40 6.52
C GLU A 21 -1.34 -2.04 5.72
N LEU A 22 -1.41 -1.02 4.86
CA LEU A 22 -0.24 -0.54 4.12
C LEU A 22 0.88 -0.07 5.06
N ARG A 23 0.55 0.61 6.17
CA ARG A 23 1.56 0.98 7.18
C ARG A 23 2.18 -0.24 7.87
N ARG A 24 1.38 -1.27 8.15
CA ARG A 24 1.83 -2.51 8.76
C ARG A 24 2.82 -3.20 7.83
N VAL A 25 2.41 -3.47 6.58
CA VAL A 25 3.23 -4.10 5.55
C VAL A 25 4.57 -3.38 5.34
N LEU A 26 4.56 -2.05 5.19
CA LEU A 26 5.79 -1.28 5.00
C LEU A 26 6.80 -1.46 6.14
N ARG A 27 6.32 -1.50 7.38
CA ARG A 27 7.16 -1.55 8.58
C ARG A 27 7.57 -2.95 8.98
N GLU A 28 6.63 -3.88 8.94
CA GLU A 28 6.76 -5.20 9.56
C GLU A 28 7.16 -6.28 8.55
N GLU A 29 6.71 -6.17 7.30
CA GLU A 29 7.02 -7.17 6.26
C GLU A 29 8.21 -6.72 5.41
N LEU A 30 8.18 -5.47 4.91
CA LEU A 30 9.17 -4.98 3.95
C LEU A 30 10.35 -4.22 4.58
N GLY A 31 10.17 -3.65 5.78
CA GLY A 31 11.17 -2.78 6.40
C GLY A 31 11.53 -1.54 5.55
N MET A 32 10.61 -1.08 4.71
CA MET A 32 10.83 0.01 3.75
C MET A 32 10.21 1.32 4.22
N THR A 33 10.82 2.44 3.82
CA THR A 33 10.15 3.74 3.93
C THR A 33 9.09 3.88 2.84
N ALA A 34 8.11 4.78 3.04
CA ALA A 34 7.12 5.12 2.02
C ALA A 34 7.75 5.56 0.70
N ARG A 35 8.93 6.21 0.78
CA ARG A 35 9.71 6.65 -0.38
C ARG A 35 10.33 5.48 -1.14
N ASP A 36 10.91 4.52 -0.43
CA ASP A 36 11.53 3.35 -1.05
C ASP A 36 10.46 2.49 -1.72
N PHE A 37 9.35 2.26 -1.02
CA PHE A 37 8.22 1.54 -1.57
C PHE A 37 7.58 2.23 -2.78
N ALA A 38 7.48 3.57 -2.77
CA ALA A 38 6.99 4.30 -3.92
C ALA A 38 7.82 4.00 -5.18
N LYS A 39 9.16 3.97 -5.05
CA LYS A 39 10.05 3.62 -6.16
C LYS A 39 9.85 2.18 -6.61
N GLU A 40 9.77 1.24 -5.67
CA GLU A 40 9.57 -0.20 -5.97
C GLU A 40 8.25 -0.43 -6.71
N ALA A 41 7.15 0.17 -6.24
CA ALA A 41 5.84 0.11 -6.90
C ALA A 41 5.74 0.99 -8.17
N GLY A 42 6.79 1.76 -8.48
CA GLY A 42 6.87 2.77 -9.53
C GLY A 42 5.90 3.97 -9.37
N LEU A 43 5.36 4.16 -8.17
CA LEU A 43 4.42 5.22 -7.83
C LEU A 43 5.17 6.53 -7.50
N GLY A 44 4.47 7.66 -7.60
CA GLY A 44 4.97 8.91 -7.06
C GLY A 44 4.96 8.88 -5.52
N GLU A 45 6.00 9.42 -4.88
CA GLU A 45 6.10 9.49 -3.41
C GLU A 45 4.84 10.13 -2.79
N SER A 46 4.35 11.23 -3.39
CA SER A 46 3.13 11.91 -2.93
C SER A 46 1.88 11.02 -2.97
N THR A 47 1.79 10.08 -3.91
CA THR A 47 0.66 9.14 -3.99
C THR A 47 0.67 8.23 -2.76
N VAL A 48 1.82 7.65 -2.43
CA VAL A 48 1.98 6.77 -1.25
C VAL A 48 1.73 7.55 0.03
N TYR A 49 2.31 8.75 0.18
CA TYR A 49 2.06 9.58 1.36
C TYR A 49 0.59 9.96 1.54
N LYS A 50 -0.16 10.26 0.46
CA LYS A 50 -1.60 10.56 0.54
C LYS A 50 -2.45 9.37 0.97
N MET A 51 -2.09 8.15 0.54
CA MET A 51 -2.74 6.94 1.03
C MET A 51 -2.42 6.72 2.51
N LEU A 52 -1.16 6.93 2.89
CA LEU A 52 -0.73 6.80 4.28
C LEU A 52 -1.29 7.90 5.18
N SER A 53 -1.61 9.11 4.71
CA SER A 53 -2.29 10.14 5.49
C SER A 53 -3.81 9.93 5.58
N GLY A 54 -4.38 9.10 4.70
CA GLY A 54 -5.84 8.89 4.60
C GLY A 54 -6.55 9.86 3.68
N ASP A 55 -5.81 10.67 2.92
CA ASP A 55 -6.37 11.66 2.00
C ASP A 55 -6.80 11.05 0.66
N ARG A 56 -6.49 9.77 0.43
CA ARG A 56 -6.73 9.10 -0.85
C ARG A 56 -6.86 7.59 -0.72
N HIS A 57 -7.97 7.07 -1.25
CA HIS A 57 -8.09 5.64 -1.59
C HIS A 57 -7.30 5.30 -2.87
N PRO A 58 -6.63 4.14 -2.96
CA PRO A 58 -6.03 3.69 -4.21
C PRO A 58 -7.10 3.44 -5.27
N ASN A 59 -6.87 3.86 -6.51
CA ASN A 59 -7.66 3.33 -7.63
C ASN A 59 -7.16 1.91 -7.99
N LEU A 60 -7.86 1.23 -8.90
CA LEU A 60 -7.53 -0.15 -9.28
C LEU A 60 -6.11 -0.30 -9.85
N ASP A 61 -5.61 0.67 -10.62
CA ASP A 61 -4.24 0.65 -11.15
C ASP A 61 -3.21 0.77 -10.01
N THR A 62 -3.39 1.76 -9.14
CA THR A 62 -2.54 1.96 -7.97
C THR A 62 -2.56 0.72 -7.07
N LEU A 63 -3.74 0.16 -6.77
CA LEU A 63 -3.88 -1.03 -5.95
C LEU A 63 -3.15 -2.22 -6.56
N ARG A 64 -3.31 -2.46 -7.87
CA ARG A 64 -2.60 -3.53 -8.59
C ARG A 64 -1.09 -3.39 -8.49
N ARG A 65 -0.58 -2.16 -8.57
CA ARG A 65 0.86 -1.89 -8.50
C ARG A 65 1.41 -2.07 -7.10
N ILE A 66 0.66 -1.63 -6.09
CA ILE A 66 0.97 -1.87 -4.67
C ILE A 66 1.05 -3.36 -4.44
N VAL A 67 -0.02 -4.11 -4.72
CA VAL A 67 -0.10 -5.56 -4.56
C VAL A 67 1.08 -6.28 -5.21
N ARG A 68 1.41 -5.93 -6.47
CA ARG A 68 2.56 -6.53 -7.17
C ARG A 68 3.91 -6.22 -6.55
N ALA A 69 4.05 -5.07 -5.89
CA ALA A 69 5.31 -4.69 -5.23
C ALA A 69 5.46 -5.34 -3.84
N VAL A 70 4.40 -5.97 -3.33
CA VAL A 70 4.43 -6.74 -2.07
C VAL A 70 4.43 -8.24 -2.32
N GLN A 71 4.03 -8.68 -3.51
CA GLN A 71 4.14 -10.06 -3.94
C GLN A 71 5.62 -10.40 -4.23
N ASP A 72 6.20 -11.26 -3.40
CA ASP A 72 7.30 -12.15 -3.78
C ASP A 72 6.74 -13.47 -4.34
#